data_AF-A0A443S958-F1
#
_entry.id   AF-A0A443S958-F1
#
_cell.length_a   1.000
_cell.length_b   1.000
_cell.length_c   1.000
_cell.angle_alpha   90.00
_cell.angle_beta   90.00
_cell.angle_gamma   90.00
#
_symmetry.space_group_name_H-M   'P 1'
#
loop_
_entity.id
_entity.type
_entity.pdbx_description
1 polymer ?
#
loop_
_entity_poly.entity_id
_entity_poly.type
_entity_poly.pdbx_seq_one_letter_code
_entity_poly.pdbx_strand_id
1 'polypeptide(L)'
;MRFIAGDALLSVPSGADCYIMKWVLGDFDDNAALSILSNITKDMKKSAKLILILPIVKDDNKQNFGAFFYVEQMFLGAGHERTETELRELLSKAHLRIIRIIESGFDLLDIVEAVNT
;
A
#
# COMPACT_ATOMS: atom_id res chain seq x y z
N MET A 1 21.05 -10.43 3.22
CA MET A 1 20.19 -9.23 3.28
C MET A 1 21.05 -8.01 2.96
N ARG A 2 20.59 -7.12 2.07
CA ARG A 2 21.31 -5.90 1.66
C ARG A 2 20.47 -4.70 2.08
N PHE A 3 21.10 -3.71 2.72
CA PHE A 3 20.47 -2.44 3.05
C PHE A 3 20.85 -1.39 2.01
N ILE A 4 19.89 -0.56 1.64
CA ILE A 4 20.07 0.49 0.64
C ILE A 4 19.44 1.75 1.24
N ALA A 5 20.26 2.79 1.47
CA ALA A 5 19.75 4.10 1.82
C ALA A 5 19.09 4.73 0.58
N GLY A 6 17.94 5.37 0.77
CA GLY A 6 17.21 5.97 -0.34
C GLY A 6 15.91 6.62 0.10
N ASP A 7 15.20 7.16 -0.89
CA ASP A 7 13.90 7.79 -0.75
C ASP A 7 12.94 7.20 -1.81
N ALA A 8 11.88 6.55 -1.34
CA ALA A 8 10.90 5.88 -2.20
C ALA A 8 10.07 6.85 -3.04
N LEU A 9 9.98 8.13 -2.65
CA LEU A 9 9.37 9.19 -3.45
C LEU A 9 10.19 9.49 -4.71
N LEU A 10 11.49 9.19 -4.69
CA LEU A 10 12.41 9.40 -5.82
C LEU A 10 12.62 8.13 -6.64
N SER A 11 12.89 6.99 -5.98
CA SER A 11 13.14 5.72 -6.68
C SER A 11 13.13 4.52 -5.73
N VAL A 12 12.98 3.32 -6.30
CA VAL A 12 13.14 2.06 -5.58
C VAL A 12 14.17 1.16 -6.29
N PRO A 13 14.76 0.16 -5.61
CA PRO A 13 15.64 -0.80 -6.28
C PRO A 13 14.92 -1.57 -7.39
N SER A 14 15.55 -1.68 -8.55
CA SER A 14 14.94 -2.32 -9.73
C SER A 14 15.18 -3.82 -9.81
N GLY A 15 14.33 -4.50 -10.59
CA GLY A 15 14.55 -5.89 -10.99
C GLY A 15 14.22 -6.93 -9.92
N ALA A 16 13.54 -6.55 -8.84
CA ALA A 16 13.05 -7.50 -7.85
C ALA A 16 11.89 -8.35 -8.41
N ASP A 17 11.77 -9.58 -7.94
CA ASP A 17 10.63 -10.45 -8.28
C ASP A 17 9.41 -10.17 -7.36
N CYS A 18 9.64 -9.48 -6.25
CA CYS A 18 8.60 -9.06 -5.32
C CYS A 18 9.01 -7.77 -4.61
N TYR A 19 8.05 -6.85 -4.49
CA TYR A 19 8.13 -5.63 -3.69
C TYR A 19 7.20 -5.79 -2.49
N ILE A 20 7.68 -5.49 -1.28
CA ILE A 20 6.89 -5.60 -0.06
C ILE A 20 6.90 -4.24 0.64
N MET A 21 5.71 -3.76 1.01
CA MET A 21 5.53 -2.56 1.79
C MET A 21 4.57 -2.87 2.94
N LYS A 22 5.05 -2.71 4.18
CA LYS A 22 4.25 -2.92 5.38
C LYS A 22 4.08 -1.60 6.10
N TRP A 23 2.84 -1.13 6.21
CA TRP A 23 2.48 0.01 7.08
C TRP A 23 3.23 1.29 6.76
N VAL A 24 3.36 1.59 5.46
CA VAL A 24 4.03 2.80 4.95
C VAL A 24 3.07 3.63 4.12
N LEU A 25 2.21 3.00 3.31
CA LEU A 25 1.34 3.72 2.37
C LEU A 25 0.32 4.65 3.07
N GLY A 26 -0.08 4.31 4.30
CA GLY A 26 -0.99 5.12 5.12
C GLY A 26 -0.40 6.44 5.60
N ASP A 27 0.94 6.57 5.65
CA ASP A 27 1.64 7.79 6.09
C ASP A 27 1.64 8.89 5.01
N PHE A 28 1.18 8.56 3.80
CA PHE A 28 1.24 9.45 2.65
C PHE A 28 -0.16 9.81 2.14
N ASP A 29 -0.32 11.07 1.73
CA ASP A 29 -1.47 11.49 0.94
C ASP A 29 -1.51 10.78 -0.43
N ASP A 30 -2.60 10.93 -1.16
CA ASP A 30 -2.79 10.23 -2.44
C ASP A 30 -1.73 10.58 -3.49
N ASN A 31 -1.23 11.80 -3.50
CA ASN A 31 -0.24 12.23 -4.49
C ASN A 31 1.11 11.56 -4.20
N ALA A 32 1.57 11.61 -2.95
CA ALA A 32 2.81 10.99 -2.53
C ALA A 32 2.73 9.44 -2.61
N ALA A 33 1.61 8.86 -2.20
CA ALA A 33 1.36 7.43 -2.33
C ALA A 33 1.40 6.99 -3.80
N LEU A 34 0.75 7.75 -4.70
CA LEU A 34 0.78 7.49 -6.15
C LEU A 34 2.20 7.62 -6.73
N SER A 35 3.00 8.59 -6.28
CA SER A 35 4.40 8.71 -6.69
C SER A 35 5.22 7.47 -6.32
N ILE A 36 5.09 6.99 -5.06
CA ILE A 36 5.79 5.79 -4.60
C ILE A 36 5.36 4.56 -5.41
N LEU A 37 4.05 4.37 -5.59
CA LEU A 37 3.52 3.24 -6.37
C LEU A 37 3.99 3.30 -7.83
N SER A 38 4.02 4.50 -8.44
CA SER A 38 4.49 4.68 -9.82
C SER A 38 5.97 4.36 -9.96
N ASN A 39 6.81 4.73 -8.98
CA ASN A 39 8.22 4.36 -8.94
C ASN A 39 8.39 2.84 -8.86
N ILE A 40 7.57 2.16 -8.06
CA ILE A 40 7.56 0.69 -7.99
C ILE A 40 7.15 0.08 -9.33
N THR A 41 6.05 0.54 -9.93
CA THR A 41 5.54 -0.03 -11.19
C THR A 41 6.52 0.16 -12.35
N LYS A 42 7.23 1.29 -12.39
CA LYS A 42 8.25 1.59 -13.40
C LYS A 42 9.40 0.57 -13.40
N ASP A 43 9.81 0.12 -12.22
CA ASP A 43 10.96 -0.77 -12.03
C ASP A 43 10.56 -2.26 -11.81
N MET A 44 9.25 -2.53 -11.73
CA MET A 44 8.67 -3.87 -11.64
C MET A 44 8.77 -4.62 -12.97
N LYS A 45 9.25 -5.88 -12.91
CA LYS A 45 9.07 -6.84 -14.01
C LYS A 45 7.58 -7.17 -14.18
N LYS A 46 7.16 -7.55 -15.39
CA LYS A 46 5.79 -8.03 -15.66
C LYS A 46 5.36 -9.22 -14.79
N SER A 47 6.30 -10.06 -14.39
CA SER A 47 6.05 -11.23 -13.52
C SER A 47 6.14 -10.91 -12.02
N ALA A 48 6.56 -9.70 -11.65
CA ALA A 48 6.74 -9.33 -10.26
C ALA A 48 5.39 -9.07 -9.58
N LYS A 49 5.38 -9.14 -8.24
CA LYS A 49 4.23 -8.79 -7.42
C LYS A 49 4.57 -7.66 -6.46
N LEU A 50 3.60 -6.79 -6.21
CA LEU A 50 3.60 -5.88 -5.06
C LEU A 50 2.75 -6.52 -3.95
N ILE A 51 3.30 -6.57 -2.74
CA ILE A 51 2.62 -7.02 -1.53
C ILE A 51 2.50 -5.82 -0.60
N LEU A 52 1.27 -5.40 -0.33
CA LEU A 52 0.97 -4.39 0.68
C LEU A 52 0.46 -5.10 1.93
N ILE A 53 1.00 -4.72 3.08
CA ILE A 53 0.54 -5.19 4.39
C ILE A 53 0.11 -3.95 5.16
N LEU A 54 -1.18 -3.66 5.15
CA LEU A 54 -1.74 -2.41 5.65
C LEU A 54 -3.17 -2.60 6.18
N PRO A 55 -3.68 -1.69 7.03
CA PRO A 55 -5.09 -1.70 7.41
C PRO A 55 -5.97 -1.36 6.21
N ILE A 56 -7.04 -2.12 6.00
CA ILE A 56 -8.13 -1.72 5.09
C ILE A 56 -9.31 -1.27 5.94
N VAL A 57 -9.78 -0.05 5.71
CA VAL A 57 -10.99 0.47 6.36
C VAL A 57 -12.19 -0.31 5.81
N LYS A 58 -12.95 -0.97 6.70
CA LYS A 58 -14.15 -1.74 6.34
C LYS A 58 -15.37 -0.85 6.54
N ASP A 59 -16.27 -0.83 5.55
CA ASP A 59 -17.52 -0.03 5.58
C ASP A 59 -18.61 -0.60 6.52
N ASP A 60 -18.37 -1.73 7.20
CA ASP A 60 -19.41 -2.52 7.87
C ASP A 60 -19.76 -2.05 9.29
N ASN A 61 -19.38 -0.83 9.69
CA ASN A 61 -19.61 -0.26 11.02
C ASN A 61 -19.09 -1.11 12.19
N LYS A 62 -18.28 -2.15 11.92
CA LYS A 62 -17.62 -2.93 12.98
C LYS A 62 -16.40 -2.16 13.45
N GLN A 63 -16.20 -2.13 14.75
CA GLN A 63 -14.94 -1.66 15.33
C GLN A 63 -13.81 -2.56 14.81
N ASN A 64 -13.00 -2.03 13.91
CA ASN A 64 -11.73 -2.62 13.54
C ASN A 64 -10.61 -1.61 13.84
N PHE A 65 -9.38 -2.09 13.90
CA PHE A 65 -8.24 -1.22 14.18
C PHE A 65 -7.95 -0.24 13.04
N GLY A 66 -8.42 -0.51 11.82
CA GLY A 66 -8.29 0.43 10.69
C GLY A 66 -8.90 1.80 11.00
N ALA A 67 -10.09 1.84 11.64
CA ALA A 67 -10.70 3.09 12.08
C ALA A 67 -9.91 3.79 13.20
N PHE A 68 -9.25 3.04 14.09
CA PHE A 68 -8.37 3.60 15.11
C PHE A 68 -7.14 4.28 14.47
N PHE A 69 -6.45 3.59 13.55
CA PHE A 69 -5.31 4.16 12.84
C PHE A 69 -5.69 5.32 11.93
N TYR A 70 -6.90 5.30 11.35
CA TYR A 70 -7.42 6.44 10.61
C TYR A 70 -7.48 7.71 11.46
N VAL A 71 -7.99 7.61 12.70
CA VAL A 71 -8.01 8.73 13.65
C VAL A 71 -6.59 9.12 14.06
N GLU A 72 -5.70 8.16 14.32
CA GLU A 72 -4.29 8.43 14.64
C GLU A 72 -3.58 9.21 13.53
N GLN A 73 -3.73 8.80 12.27
CA GLN A 73 -3.13 9.49 11.12
C GLN A 73 -3.73 10.90 10.93
N MET A 74 -5.03 11.08 11.19
CA MET A 74 -5.66 12.40 11.19
C MET A 74 -5.07 13.33 12.26
N PHE A 75 -4.64 12.79 13.40
CA PHE A 75 -3.94 13.53 14.46
C PHE A 75 -2.48 13.84 14.10
N LEU A 76 -1.77 12.91 13.45
CA LEU A 76 -0.36 13.06 13.07
C LEU A 76 -0.15 14.00 11.88
N GLY A 77 -1.20 14.25 11.08
CA GLY A 77 -1.21 15.30 10.07
C GLY A 77 -0.58 14.92 8.73
N ALA A 78 -0.43 13.64 8.42
CA ALA A 78 0.00 13.15 7.11
C ALA A 78 -0.67 11.82 6.76
N GLY A 79 -1.23 11.72 5.55
CA GLY A 79 -1.84 10.49 5.03
C GLY A 79 -3.18 10.10 5.66
N HIS A 80 -3.68 8.94 5.27
CA HIS A 80 -4.87 8.29 5.83
C HIS A 80 -4.92 6.82 5.44
N GLU A 81 -5.56 6.01 6.30
CA GLU A 81 -5.93 4.65 5.94
C GLU A 81 -7.07 4.66 4.94
N ARG A 82 -7.05 3.71 3.99
CA ARG A 82 -7.96 3.69 2.84
C ARG A 82 -8.93 2.52 2.94
N THR A 83 -10.14 2.74 2.45
CA THR A 83 -11.08 1.66 2.15
C THR A 83 -10.57 0.79 1.01
N GLU A 84 -11.14 -0.41 0.81
CA GLU A 84 -10.77 -1.26 -0.32
C GLU A 84 -10.99 -0.53 -1.66
N THR A 85 -12.08 0.23 -1.78
CA THR A 85 -12.42 0.98 -3.00
C THR A 85 -11.37 2.04 -3.30
N GLU A 86 -11.03 2.89 -2.32
CA GLU A 86 -10.00 3.92 -2.47
C GLU A 86 -8.63 3.32 -2.80
N LEU A 87 -8.27 2.21 -2.14
CA LEU A 87 -7.02 1.50 -2.41
C LEU A 87 -6.99 0.97 -3.85
N ARG A 88 -8.07 0.36 -4.34
CA ARG A 88 -8.18 -0.11 -5.73
C ARG A 88 -8.04 1.04 -6.72
N GLU A 89 -8.68 2.17 -6.46
CA GLU A 89 -8.59 3.34 -7.31
C GLU A 89 -7.15 3.89 -7.37
N LEU A 90 -6.51 4.04 -6.21
CA LEU A 90 -5.12 4.50 -6.11
C LEU A 90 -4.15 3.57 -6.87
N LEU A 91 -4.26 2.25 -6.67
CA LEU A 91 -3.41 1.28 -7.38
C LEU A 91 -3.67 1.31 -8.89
N SER A 92 -4.93 1.48 -9.32
CA SER A 92 -5.25 1.54 -10.75
C SER A 92 -4.59 2.74 -11.45
N LYS A 93 -4.51 3.90 -10.76
CA LYS A 93 -3.81 5.09 -11.26
C LYS A 93 -2.30 4.85 -11.40
N ALA A 94 -1.74 3.91 -10.63
CA ALA A 94 -0.33 3.50 -10.71
C ALA A 94 -0.09 2.30 -11.64
N HIS A 95 -1.06 1.92 -12.49
CA HIS A 95 -1.02 0.74 -13.36
C HIS A 95 -0.83 -0.58 -12.57
N LEU A 96 -1.44 -0.67 -11.39
CA LEU A 96 -1.46 -1.87 -10.56
C LEU A 96 -2.90 -2.37 -10.41
N ARG A 97 -3.05 -3.70 -10.39
CA ARG A 97 -4.33 -4.36 -10.13
C ARG A 97 -4.19 -5.33 -8.96
N ILE A 98 -5.06 -5.17 -7.98
CA ILE A 98 -5.21 -6.12 -6.87
C ILE A 98 -5.76 -7.44 -7.41
N ILE A 99 -5.03 -8.54 -7.18
CA ILE A 99 -5.43 -9.90 -7.55
C ILE A 99 -5.93 -10.70 -6.35
N ARG A 100 -5.58 -10.29 -5.13
CA ARG A 100 -5.96 -10.99 -3.91
C ARG A 100 -5.88 -10.06 -2.70
N ILE A 101 -6.83 -10.22 -1.77
CA ILE A 101 -6.77 -9.66 -0.42
C ILE A 101 -6.91 -10.84 0.53
N ILE A 102 -6.02 -10.94 1.51
CA ILE A 102 -5.98 -12.02 2.49
C ILE A 102 -6.11 -11.38 3.87
N GLU A 103 -7.16 -11.76 4.59
CA GLU A 103 -7.32 -11.38 6.00
C GLU A 103 -6.26 -12.10 6.82
N SER A 104 -5.44 -11.35 7.58
CA SER A 104 -4.32 -11.94 8.33
C SER A 104 -4.75 -12.71 9.58
N GLY A 105 -6.04 -12.74 9.91
CA GLY A 105 -6.60 -13.30 11.14
C GLY A 105 -6.37 -12.42 12.38
N PHE A 106 -5.61 -11.33 12.24
CA PHE A 106 -5.57 -10.20 13.16
C PHE A 106 -6.35 -9.06 12.52
N ASP A 107 -7.34 -8.48 13.22
CA ASP A 107 -8.19 -7.36 12.75
C ASP A 107 -7.41 -6.04 12.51
N LEU A 108 -6.08 -6.13 12.44
CA LEU A 108 -5.14 -5.03 12.35
C LEU A 108 -4.69 -4.76 10.91
N LEU A 109 -4.34 -5.81 10.16
CA LEU A 109 -3.66 -5.68 8.87
C LEU A 109 -4.17 -6.74 7.90
N ASP A 110 -4.38 -6.34 6.65
CA ASP A 110 -4.66 -7.25 5.54
C ASP A 110 -3.43 -7.36 4.64
N ILE A 111 -3.32 -8.48 3.91
CA ILE A 111 -2.28 -8.69 2.90
C ILE A 111 -2.91 -8.54 1.52
N VAL A 112 -2.48 -7.53 0.78
CA VAL A 112 -2.94 -7.24 -0.58
C VAL A 112 -1.86 -7.64 -1.57
N GLU A 113 -2.19 -8.56 -2.49
CA GLU A 113 -1.35 -8.89 -3.64
C GLU A 113 -1.80 -8.08 -4.86
N ALA A 114 -0.88 -7.35 -5.47
CA ALA A 114 -1.10 -6.59 -6.71
C ALA A 114 -0.05 -6.90 -7.78
N VAL A 115 -0.44 -6.75 -9.03
CA VAL A 115 0.41 -6.96 -10.21
C VAL A 115 0.31 -5.78 -11.17
N ASN A 116 1.36 -5.57 -11.97
CA ASN A 116 1.36 -4.56 -13.03
C ASN A 116 0.32 -4.91 -14.11
N THR A 117 -0.35 -3.90 -14.67
CA THR A 117 -1.35 -4.03 -15.75
C THR A 117 -0.79 -3.67 -17.11
#